data_AF-A0AAV9ZKJ4-F1
#
_entry.id   AF-A0AAV9ZKJ4-F1
#
_cell.length_a   1.000
_cell.length_b   1.000
_cell.length_c   1.000
_cell.angle_alpha   90.00
_cell.angle_beta   90.00
_cell.angle_gamma   90.00
#
_symmetry.space_group_name_H-M   'P 1'
#
loop_
_entity.id
_entity.type
_entity.pdbx_description
1 polymer ?
#
loop_
_entity_poly.entity_id
_entity_poly.type
_entity_poly.pdbx_seq_one_letter_code
_entity_poly.pdbx_strand_id
1 'polypeptide(L)'
;MPESQVLRGFLHRIRQALKKAYRTGFWPEGYLRIFPRAWAEGTAAKSHDTFSVDIGDYSPSLEPSEIPGNAHDDKKLAKNAAGRYLLTQKLKEGPVHAAVRGKSLVISAGHHAIVCHCALEGNLIVLPREEFDEIVADSVPGNNKNRSKANRLRSFRLPSNLMFKIHWIMVAYTCDKAQIMECKDAQEAQTAFQLH
;
A
#
# COMPACT_ATOMS: atom_id res chain seq x y z
N MET A 1 -8.39 -14.92 -16.57
CA MET A 1 -7.04 -14.85 -15.93
C MET A 1 -7.20 -14.78 -14.42
N PRO A 2 -6.41 -15.57 -13.66
CA PRO A 2 -6.53 -15.69 -12.20
C PRO A 2 -6.29 -14.39 -11.42
N GLU A 3 -5.45 -13.48 -11.95
CA GLU A 3 -5.15 -12.17 -11.34
C GLU A 3 -6.40 -11.35 -11.04
N SER A 4 -7.38 -11.32 -11.96
CA SER A 4 -8.63 -10.58 -11.75
C SER A 4 -9.48 -11.17 -10.63
N GLN A 5 -9.39 -12.48 -10.39
CA GLN A 5 -10.12 -13.14 -9.30
C GLN A 5 -9.54 -12.79 -7.94
N VAL A 6 -8.20 -12.70 -7.82
CA VAL A 6 -7.52 -12.26 -6.60
C VAL A 6 -7.94 -10.84 -6.22
N LEU A 7 -7.88 -9.90 -7.18
CA LEU A 7 -8.28 -8.51 -6.94
C LEU A 7 -9.76 -8.38 -6.55
N ARG A 8 -10.65 -9.12 -7.23
CA ARG A 8 -12.09 -9.14 -6.91
C ARG A 8 -12.36 -9.76 -5.53
N GLY A 9 -11.66 -10.83 -5.19
CA GLY A 9 -11.74 -11.46 -3.87
C GLY A 9 -11.29 -10.52 -2.76
N PHE A 10 -10.21 -9.76 -2.98
CA PHE A 10 -9.75 -8.75 -2.05
C PHE A 10 -10.75 -7.60 -1.91
N LEU A 11 -11.22 -7.04 -3.04
CA LEU A 11 -12.27 -6.01 -3.04
C LEU A 11 -13.52 -6.46 -2.29
N HIS A 12 -13.93 -7.73 -2.45
CA HIS A 12 -15.03 -8.30 -1.70
C HIS A 12 -14.78 -8.26 -0.19
N ARG A 13 -13.58 -8.66 0.27
CA ARG A 13 -13.20 -8.60 1.69
C ARG A 13 -13.23 -7.18 2.24
N ILE A 14 -12.72 -6.21 1.49
CA ILE A 14 -12.80 -4.79 1.85
C ILE A 14 -14.26 -4.38 2.07
N ARG A 15 -15.11 -4.64 1.07
CA ARG A 15 -16.53 -4.27 1.11
C ARG A 15 -17.28 -4.93 2.27
N GLN A 16 -16.97 -6.20 2.58
CA GLN A 16 -17.55 -6.87 3.74
C GLN A 16 -17.12 -6.23 5.06
N ALA A 17 -15.84 -5.86 5.21
CA ALA A 17 -15.34 -5.17 6.39
C ALA A 17 -16.03 -3.81 6.57
N LEU A 18 -16.13 -3.00 5.49
CA LEU A 18 -16.82 -1.71 5.50
C LEU A 18 -18.31 -1.89 5.85
N LYS A 19 -19.00 -2.84 5.21
CA LYS A 19 -20.42 -3.14 5.48
C LYS A 19 -20.67 -3.56 6.92
N LYS A 20 -19.77 -4.35 7.51
CA LYS A 20 -19.84 -4.76 8.92
C LYS A 20 -19.72 -3.54 9.84
N ALA A 21 -18.76 -2.66 9.58
CA ALA A 21 -18.57 -1.43 10.36
C ALA A 21 -19.79 -0.48 10.27
N TYR A 22 -20.35 -0.29 9.07
CA TYR A 22 -21.54 0.54 8.90
C TYR A 22 -22.75 0.01 9.67
N ARG A 23 -22.93 -1.31 9.73
CA ARG A 23 -24.01 -1.94 10.52
C ARG A 23 -23.87 -1.71 12.01
N THR A 24 -22.64 -1.53 12.50
CA THR A 24 -22.37 -1.21 13.91
C THR A 24 -22.37 0.28 14.20
N GLY A 25 -22.74 1.13 13.23
CA GLY A 25 -22.73 2.60 13.36
C GLY A 25 -21.33 3.22 13.34
N PHE A 26 -20.30 2.45 12.96
CA PHE A 26 -18.93 2.92 12.88
C PHE A 26 -18.57 3.27 11.44
N TRP A 27 -17.93 4.43 11.25
CA TRP A 27 -17.41 4.87 9.96
C TRP A 27 -15.91 4.53 9.91
N PRO A 28 -15.51 3.47 9.19
CA PRO A 28 -14.12 3.06 9.16
C PRO A 28 -13.29 4.07 8.36
N GLU A 29 -12.42 4.77 9.07
CA GLU A 29 -11.40 5.63 8.49
C GLU A 29 -10.07 4.89 8.39
N GLY A 30 -9.21 5.35 7.49
CA GLY A 30 -7.88 4.82 7.30
C GLY A 30 -6.97 5.86 6.67
N TYR A 31 -5.69 5.52 6.57
CA TYR A 31 -4.67 6.35 5.96
C TYR A 31 -3.68 5.49 5.17
N LEU A 32 -3.05 6.06 4.16
CA LEU A 32 -2.05 5.36 3.35
C LEU A 32 -0.70 5.34 4.07
N ARG A 33 -0.01 4.19 4.04
CA ARG A 33 1.39 4.10 4.46
C ARG A 33 2.12 3.09 3.59
N ILE A 34 3.33 3.43 3.18
CA ILE A 34 4.17 2.59 2.32
C ILE A 34 5.45 2.18 3.04
N PHE A 35 6.05 1.06 2.63
CA PHE A 35 7.29 0.52 3.19
C PHE A 35 8.29 0.14 2.08
N PRO A 36 8.92 1.14 1.43
CA PRO A 36 9.86 0.95 0.32
C PRO A 36 11.03 0.02 0.59
N ARG A 37 11.41 -0.20 1.85
CA ARG A 37 12.48 -1.12 2.25
C ARG A 37 12.28 -2.55 1.75
N ALA A 38 11.04 -2.96 1.51
CA ALA A 38 10.70 -4.27 0.97
C ALA A 38 10.70 -4.34 -0.57
N TRP A 39 10.81 -3.20 -1.26
CA TRP A 39 10.75 -3.17 -2.72
C TRP A 39 11.97 -3.80 -3.38
N ALA A 40 11.71 -4.40 -4.54
CA ALA A 40 12.74 -4.99 -5.38
C ALA A 40 13.81 -3.95 -5.72
N GLU A 41 15.06 -4.40 -5.83
CA GLU A 41 16.13 -3.56 -6.36
C GLU A 41 16.22 -3.72 -7.87
N GLY A 42 16.28 -2.57 -8.55
CA GLY A 42 16.79 -2.45 -9.91
C GLY A 42 18.09 -3.25 -10.09
N THR A 43 18.26 -3.82 -11.28
CA THR A 43 19.57 -4.30 -11.74
C THR A 43 20.23 -3.20 -12.57
N ALA A 44 21.53 -3.36 -12.88
CA ALA A 44 22.21 -2.44 -13.79
C ALA A 44 21.55 -2.41 -15.19
N ALA A 45 20.93 -3.52 -15.60
CA ALA A 45 20.26 -3.66 -16.89
C ALA A 45 18.82 -3.13 -16.89
N LYS A 46 18.15 -3.09 -15.73
CA LYS A 46 16.75 -2.67 -15.62
C LYS A 46 16.51 -1.95 -14.29
N SER A 47 16.20 -0.65 -14.36
CA SER A 47 15.62 0.07 -13.22
C SER A 47 14.24 -0.54 -12.95
N HIS A 48 14.08 -1.14 -11.78
CA HIS A 48 12.76 -1.60 -11.32
C HIS A 48 12.08 -0.40 -10.65
N ASP A 49 11.36 0.39 -11.44
CA ASP A 49 10.60 1.54 -10.94
C ASP A 49 9.31 1.03 -10.30
N THR A 50 9.42 0.62 -9.05
CA THR A 50 8.32 0.01 -8.28
C THR A 50 7.20 1.02 -7.98
N PHE A 51 7.48 2.32 -8.09
CA PHE A 51 6.63 3.35 -7.50
C PHE A 51 6.75 4.72 -8.20
N SER A 52 5.60 5.30 -8.54
CA SER A 52 5.44 6.68 -8.99
C SER A 52 4.37 7.38 -8.18
N VAL A 53 4.56 8.69 -7.95
CA VAL A 53 3.63 9.53 -7.19
C VAL A 53 3.24 10.72 -8.05
N ASP A 54 1.95 10.98 -8.09
CA ASP A 54 1.41 12.27 -8.51
C ASP A 54 1.10 13.09 -7.26
N ILE A 55 1.56 14.34 -7.24
CA ILE A 55 1.39 15.29 -6.13
C ILE A 55 0.78 16.62 -6.61
N GLY A 56 0.14 16.64 -7.78
CA GLY A 56 -0.39 17.85 -8.41
C GLY A 56 -1.30 18.68 -7.52
N ASP A 57 -2.27 18.06 -6.83
CA ASP A 57 -3.17 18.75 -5.89
C ASP A 57 -2.79 18.49 -4.41
N TYR A 58 -1.63 17.88 -4.13
CA TYR A 58 -1.19 17.59 -2.77
C TYR A 58 -0.75 18.87 -2.04
N SER A 59 -1.34 19.11 -0.87
CA SER A 59 -0.96 20.21 0.03
C SER A 59 -0.47 19.70 1.38
N PRO A 60 0.83 19.85 1.71
CA PRO A 60 1.40 19.41 2.98
C PRO A 60 0.74 20.04 4.22
N SER A 61 0.11 21.21 4.07
CA SER A 61 -0.61 21.89 5.16
C SER A 61 -1.87 21.16 5.65
N LEU A 62 -2.34 20.17 4.89
CA LEU A 62 -3.51 19.35 5.26
C LEU A 62 -3.14 18.18 6.18
N GLU A 63 -1.85 17.90 6.36
CA GLU A 63 -1.36 16.75 7.12
C GLU A 63 -0.99 17.13 8.58
N PRO A 64 -1.33 16.27 9.56
CA PRO A 64 -1.30 16.64 10.98
C PRO A 64 0.08 16.80 11.60
N SER A 65 1.10 16.01 11.23
CA SER A 65 2.46 16.11 11.80
C SER A 65 3.49 15.24 11.09
N GLU A 66 4.78 15.56 11.26
CA GLU A 66 5.87 14.67 10.86
C GLU A 66 6.03 13.47 11.82
N ILE A 67 6.51 12.36 11.29
CA ILE A 67 6.87 11.14 12.02
C ILE A 67 8.31 10.73 11.68
N PRO A 68 9.05 10.16 12.64
CA PRO A 68 10.38 9.63 12.36
C PRO A 68 10.32 8.57 11.25
N GLY A 69 11.02 8.84 10.15
CA GLY A 69 11.20 7.90 9.05
C GLY A 69 12.08 6.72 9.47
N ASN A 70 11.89 5.57 8.80
CA ASN A 70 12.84 4.48 8.91
C ASN A 70 13.99 4.73 7.92
N ALA A 71 15.23 4.66 8.40
CA ALA A 71 16.42 4.94 7.58
C ALA A 71 16.52 4.09 6.29
N HIS A 72 16.00 2.85 6.29
CA HIS A 72 15.98 2.01 5.10
C HIS A 72 14.92 2.45 4.08
N ASP A 73 13.75 2.89 4.54
CA ASP A 73 12.71 3.44 3.68
C ASP A 73 13.16 4.76 3.06
N ASP A 74 13.76 5.65 3.87
CA ASP A 74 14.34 6.92 3.43
C ASP A 74 15.40 6.71 2.33
N LYS A 75 16.30 5.75 2.54
CA LYS A 75 17.35 5.43 1.56
C LYS A 75 16.78 4.91 0.23
N LYS A 76 15.65 4.19 0.27
CA LYS A 76 14.98 3.68 -0.93
C LYS A 76 14.25 4.77 -1.70
N LEU A 77 13.60 5.69 -1.00
CA LEU A 77 12.90 6.82 -1.61
C LEU A 77 13.79 8.05 -1.89
N ALA A 78 15.09 8.00 -1.60
CA ALA A 78 16.03 9.06 -1.96
C ALA A 78 15.99 9.44 -3.46
N LYS A 79 15.57 8.52 -4.34
CA LYS A 79 15.40 8.76 -5.78
C LYS A 79 14.03 9.29 -6.18
N ASN A 80 13.05 9.28 -5.28
CA ASN A 80 11.68 9.72 -5.52
C ASN A 80 11.25 10.66 -4.38
N ALA A 81 11.73 11.91 -4.48
CA ALA A 81 11.49 12.94 -3.48
C ALA A 81 10.00 13.28 -3.33
N ALA A 82 9.22 13.18 -4.42
CA ALA A 82 7.79 13.44 -4.42
C ALA A 82 7.03 12.50 -3.46
N GLY A 83 7.45 11.24 -3.35
CA GLY A 83 6.84 10.27 -2.44
C GLY A 83 7.30 10.35 -0.98
N ARG A 84 8.22 11.25 -0.62
CA ARG A 84 8.82 11.29 0.72
C ARG A 84 7.80 11.54 1.82
N TYR A 85 6.78 12.37 1.56
CA TYR A 85 5.75 12.70 2.55
C TYR A 85 4.98 11.47 3.05
N LEU A 86 4.82 10.44 2.21
CA LEU A 86 4.16 9.18 2.57
C LEU A 86 4.94 8.34 3.59
N LEU A 87 6.21 8.68 3.84
CA LEU A 87 7.03 8.09 4.90
C LEU A 87 7.11 8.97 6.14
N THR A 88 7.30 10.26 5.91
CA THR A 88 7.71 11.21 6.94
C THR A 88 6.55 11.97 7.56
N GLN A 89 5.34 11.84 7.02
CA GLN A 89 4.15 12.49 7.56
C GLN A 89 3.15 11.46 8.04
N LYS A 90 2.55 11.74 9.19
CA LYS A 90 1.35 11.03 9.63
C LYS A 90 0.22 11.54 8.76
N LEU A 91 -0.24 10.72 7.82
CA LEU A 91 -1.35 11.12 6.96
C LEU A 91 -2.65 11.17 7.75
N LYS A 92 -3.50 12.15 7.45
CA LYS A 92 -4.82 12.29 8.05
C LYS A 92 -5.68 11.09 7.68
N GLU A 93 -6.34 10.51 8.69
CA GLU A 93 -7.30 9.45 8.47
C GLU A 93 -8.52 9.99 7.71
N GLY A 94 -9.10 9.16 6.85
CA GLY A 94 -10.31 9.51 6.13
C GLY A 94 -11.02 8.28 5.56
N PRO A 95 -12.15 8.50 4.87
CA PRO A 95 -12.97 7.43 4.33
C PRO A 95 -12.17 6.50 3.41
N VAL A 96 -12.40 5.19 3.56
CA VAL A 96 -11.75 4.16 2.74
C VAL A 96 -12.67 3.73 1.61
N HIS A 97 -12.19 3.82 0.37
CA HIS A 97 -12.88 3.29 -0.79
C HIS A 97 -11.98 2.33 -1.57
N ALA A 98 -12.60 1.39 -2.29
CA ALA A 98 -11.86 0.50 -3.18
C ALA A 98 -12.68 0.14 -4.42
N ALA A 99 -11.98 0.01 -5.55
CA ALA A 99 -12.56 -0.36 -6.83
C ALA A 99 -11.55 -1.19 -7.65
N VAL A 100 -12.06 -2.04 -8.54
CA VAL A 100 -11.22 -2.85 -9.44
C VAL A 100 -11.60 -2.55 -10.89
N ARG A 101 -10.61 -2.29 -11.75
CA ARG A 101 -10.75 -2.17 -13.21
C ARG A 101 -9.79 -3.13 -13.89
N GLY A 102 -10.31 -4.15 -14.56
CA GLY A 102 -9.44 -5.12 -15.26
C GLY A 102 -8.43 -5.78 -14.31
N LYS A 103 -7.16 -5.36 -14.41
CA LYS A 103 -6.01 -5.84 -13.61
C LYS A 103 -5.48 -4.81 -12.60
N SER A 104 -6.24 -3.75 -12.35
CA SER A 104 -5.88 -2.69 -11.42
C SER A 104 -6.86 -2.70 -10.26
N LEU A 105 -6.32 -2.59 -9.05
CA LEU A 105 -7.06 -2.28 -7.84
C LEU A 105 -6.71 -0.85 -7.44
N VAL A 106 -7.73 -0.06 -7.14
CA VAL A 106 -7.58 1.27 -6.57
C VAL A 106 -8.09 1.21 -5.14
N ILE A 107 -7.31 1.73 -4.20
CA ILE A 107 -7.69 1.88 -2.80
C ILE A 107 -7.45 3.33 -2.43
N SER A 108 -8.47 4.04 -1.96
CA SER A 108 -8.33 5.38 -1.41
C SER A 108 -8.57 5.40 0.08
N ALA A 109 -7.93 6.34 0.75
CA ALA A 109 -8.04 6.62 2.18
C ALA A 109 -7.88 8.14 2.36
N GLY A 110 -9.00 8.83 2.58
CA GLY A 110 -9.02 10.30 2.65
C GLY A 110 -8.61 10.95 1.33
N HIS A 111 -7.53 11.75 1.37
CA HIS A 111 -7.02 12.48 0.20
C HIS A 111 -6.08 11.66 -0.70
N HIS A 112 -5.70 10.45 -0.26
CA HIS A 112 -4.70 9.63 -0.94
C HIS A 112 -5.36 8.42 -1.61
N ALA A 113 -4.92 8.06 -2.82
CA ALA A 113 -5.27 6.77 -3.40
C ALA A 113 -4.08 6.07 -4.03
N ILE A 114 -4.04 4.74 -3.90
CA ILE A 114 -3.05 3.88 -4.51
C ILE A 114 -3.69 3.00 -5.57
N VAL A 115 -3.08 3.01 -6.76
CA VAL A 115 -3.33 2.08 -7.84
C VAL A 115 -2.26 1.00 -7.80
N CYS A 116 -2.73 -0.23 -7.78
CA CYS A 116 -1.88 -1.39 -7.63
C CYS A 116 -2.23 -2.46 -8.65
N HIS A 117 -1.17 -3.10 -9.15
CA HIS A 117 -1.24 -4.22 -10.07
C HIS A 117 -0.65 -5.42 -9.36
N CYS A 118 -1.45 -6.47 -9.19
CA CYS A 118 -0.91 -7.76 -8.79
C CYS A 118 -0.30 -8.41 -10.03
N ALA A 119 1.02 -8.26 -10.19
CA ALA A 119 1.79 -9.01 -11.18
C ALA A 119 1.72 -10.53 -10.87
N LEU A 120 2.61 -11.33 -11.46
CA LEU A 120 2.60 -12.79 -11.33
C LEU A 120 2.56 -13.30 -9.87
N GLU A 121 3.23 -12.61 -8.94
CA GLU A 121 3.39 -13.05 -7.54
C GLU A 121 2.81 -12.03 -6.54
N GLY A 122 2.08 -11.03 -7.03
CA GLY A 122 1.47 -10.01 -6.18
C GLY A 122 0.37 -10.61 -5.31
N ASN A 123 0.53 -10.51 -4.00
CA ASN A 123 -0.45 -10.99 -3.04
C ASN A 123 -0.95 -9.85 -2.15
N LEU A 124 -2.21 -9.98 -1.74
CA LEU A 124 -2.93 -9.00 -0.97
C LEU A 124 -3.44 -9.64 0.31
N ILE A 125 -3.11 -9.03 1.45
CA ILE A 125 -3.44 -9.57 2.76
C ILE A 125 -4.17 -8.49 3.58
N VAL A 126 -5.13 -8.93 4.39
CA VAL A 126 -5.89 -8.10 5.32
C VAL A 126 -5.54 -8.63 6.72
N LEU A 127 -4.81 -7.86 7.52
CA LEU A 127 -4.30 -8.19 8.85
C LEU A 127 -4.77 -7.21 9.94
N PRO A 128 -4.97 -7.69 11.19
CA PRO A 128 -5.23 -6.82 12.32
C PRO A 128 -4.10 -5.83 12.53
N ARG A 129 -4.41 -4.67 13.10
CA ARG A 129 -3.42 -3.61 13.28
C ARG A 129 -2.23 -4.06 14.14
N GLU A 130 -2.51 -4.78 15.22
CA GLU A 130 -1.50 -5.31 16.15
C GLU A 130 -0.53 -6.27 15.45
N GLU A 131 -1.06 -7.23 14.67
CA GLU A 131 -0.24 -8.17 13.90
C GLU A 131 0.59 -7.46 12.82
N PHE A 132 0.02 -6.43 12.19
CA PHE A 132 0.76 -5.62 11.25
C PHE A 132 1.92 -4.87 11.93
N ASP A 133 1.66 -4.23 13.06
CA ASP A 133 2.69 -3.49 13.81
C ASP A 133 3.81 -4.44 14.26
N GLU A 134 3.49 -5.67 14.66
CA GLU A 134 4.47 -6.74 14.94
C GLU A 134 5.34 -7.08 13.71
N ILE A 135 4.70 -7.29 12.55
CA ILE A 135 5.40 -7.61 11.28
C ILE A 135 6.37 -6.49 10.88
N VAL A 136 5.95 -5.22 10.99
CA VAL A 136 6.78 -4.10 10.55
C VAL A 136 7.82 -3.66 11.55
N ALA A 137 7.69 -4.05 12.83
CA ALA A 137 8.66 -3.75 13.88
C ALA A 137 10.00 -4.47 13.66
N ASP A 138 9.98 -5.76 13.26
CA ASP A 138 11.19 -6.55 13.00
C ASP A 138 11.41 -6.79 11.50
N SER A 139 12.06 -5.83 10.83
CA SER A 139 12.59 -6.07 9.50
C SER A 139 13.92 -6.81 9.58
N VAL A 140 14.17 -7.77 8.69
CA VAL A 140 15.43 -8.53 8.60
C VAL A 140 16.09 -8.35 7.23
N PRO A 141 17.42 -8.59 7.10
CA PRO A 141 18.06 -8.67 5.80
C PRO A 141 17.39 -9.70 4.89
N GLY A 142 17.29 -9.39 3.60
CA GLY A 142 16.68 -10.28 2.61
C GLY A 142 17.52 -11.51 2.31
N ASN A 143 16.89 -12.54 1.76
CA ASN A 143 17.56 -13.80 1.39
C ASN A 143 18.38 -13.64 0.10
N ASN A 144 19.63 -13.15 0.22
CA ASN A 144 20.55 -13.05 -0.92
C ASN A 144 21.95 -13.54 -0.53
N LYS A 145 22.60 -14.31 -1.43
CA LYS A 145 23.99 -14.79 -1.23
C LYS A 145 24.98 -13.64 -1.03
N ASN A 146 24.73 -12.48 -1.66
CA ASN A 146 25.55 -11.29 -1.46
C ASN A 146 25.06 -10.51 -0.23
N ARG A 147 25.89 -10.46 0.83
CA ARG A 147 25.58 -9.78 2.10
C ARG A 147 25.27 -8.29 1.94
N SER A 148 25.97 -7.58 1.03
CA SER A 148 25.70 -6.17 0.77
C SER A 148 24.31 -5.99 0.15
N LYS A 149 23.94 -6.83 -0.82
CA LYS A 149 22.60 -6.82 -1.41
C LYS A 149 21.53 -7.26 -0.41
N ALA A 150 21.79 -8.28 0.39
CA ALA A 150 20.92 -8.76 1.46
C ALA A 150 20.65 -7.68 2.52
N ASN A 151 21.63 -6.84 2.85
CA ASN A 151 21.43 -5.75 3.82
C ASN A 151 20.56 -4.61 3.27
N ARG A 152 20.56 -4.41 1.94
CA ARG A 152 19.74 -3.37 1.31
C ARG A 152 18.30 -3.83 1.01
N LEU A 153 18.13 -5.11 0.70
CA LEU A 153 16.82 -5.74 0.60
C LEU A 153 16.33 -6.04 2.01
N ARG A 154 15.14 -5.59 2.40
CA ARG A 154 14.55 -5.97 3.68
C ARG A 154 13.40 -6.93 3.45
N SER A 155 13.25 -7.85 4.38
CA SER A 155 12.10 -8.76 4.45
C SER A 155 11.47 -8.65 5.82
N PHE A 156 10.20 -9.02 5.92
CA PHE A 156 9.49 -9.10 7.18
C PHE A 156 9.27 -10.56 7.54
N ARG A 157 9.41 -10.89 8.82
CA ARG A 157 9.03 -12.21 9.30
C ARG A 157 7.52 -12.24 9.48
N LEU A 158 6.88 -13.26 8.92
CA LEU A 158 5.47 -13.50 9.18
C LEU A 158 5.35 -14.27 10.51
N PRO A 159 4.58 -13.75 11.47
CA PRO A 159 4.24 -14.47 12.69
C PRO A 159 3.64 -15.86 12.38
N SER A 160 3.98 -16.87 13.18
CA SER A 160 3.52 -18.26 12.97
C SER A 160 2.01 -18.44 13.16
N ASN A 161 1.39 -17.58 13.97
CA ASN A 161 -0.06 -17.48 14.19
C ASN A 161 -0.80 -16.84 13.00
N LEU A 162 -0.10 -16.18 12.07
CA LEU A 162 -0.68 -15.50 10.93
C LEU A 162 -1.18 -16.47 9.84
N MET A 163 -1.06 -17.78 10.05
CA MET A 163 -1.40 -18.76 9.03
C MET A 163 -2.85 -18.71 8.55
N PHE A 164 -3.86 -18.23 9.30
CA PHE A 164 -5.26 -18.27 8.82
C PHE A 164 -6.25 -17.21 9.39
N LYS A 165 -5.80 -16.05 9.90
CA LYS A 165 -6.72 -15.03 10.45
C LYS A 165 -6.63 -13.72 9.67
N ILE A 166 -7.75 -13.31 9.05
CA ILE A 166 -7.82 -12.13 8.19
C ILE A 166 -8.89 -11.17 8.71
N HIS A 167 -8.50 -10.04 9.32
CA HIS A 167 -9.38 -8.91 9.71
C HIS A 167 -8.56 -7.60 9.64
N TRP A 168 -9.02 -6.58 8.89
CA TRP A 168 -8.41 -5.23 8.64
C TRP A 168 -7.37 -5.08 7.52
N ILE A 169 -7.41 -4.01 6.74
CA ILE A 169 -6.73 -3.94 5.43
C ILE A 169 -5.37 -3.26 5.58
N MET A 170 -4.31 -3.97 5.22
CA MET A 170 -2.97 -3.40 5.13
C MET A 170 -2.41 -3.71 3.74
N VAL A 171 -1.99 -2.66 3.06
CA VAL A 171 -1.55 -2.73 1.66
C VAL A 171 -0.01 -2.70 1.64
N ALA A 172 0.62 -3.82 1.99
CA ALA A 172 2.05 -4.01 1.73
C ALA A 172 2.22 -4.58 0.33
N TYR A 173 2.70 -3.76 -0.61
CA TYR A 173 3.03 -4.20 -1.96
C TYR A 173 4.53 -4.29 -2.18
N THR A 174 4.95 -5.41 -2.76
CA THR A 174 6.08 -5.50 -3.67
C THR A 174 5.51 -5.79 -5.06
N CYS A 175 5.42 -4.79 -5.93
CA CYS A 175 5.03 -4.99 -7.33
C CYS A 175 5.75 -4.00 -8.23
N ASP A 176 6.06 -4.46 -9.45
CA ASP A 176 6.99 -3.83 -10.38
C ASP A 176 6.55 -2.42 -10.85
N LYS A 177 5.30 -1.98 -10.59
CA LYS A 177 4.78 -0.60 -10.74
C LYS A 177 3.54 -0.36 -9.86
N ALA A 178 3.57 0.65 -8.99
CA ALA A 178 2.41 1.22 -8.31
C ALA A 178 2.31 2.73 -8.62
N GLN A 179 1.11 3.21 -8.94
CA GLN A 179 0.85 4.62 -9.20
C GLN A 179 -0.10 5.15 -8.13
N ILE A 180 0.20 6.27 -7.51
CA ILE A 180 -0.74 6.98 -6.62
C ILE A 180 -1.54 7.96 -7.48
N MET A 181 -2.86 7.94 -7.36
CA MET A 181 -3.78 8.87 -8.05
C MET A 181 -4.59 9.63 -7.00
N GLU A 182 -5.02 10.85 -7.30
CA GLU A 182 -5.71 11.73 -6.34
C GLU A 182 -7.23 11.56 -6.35
N CYS A 183 -7.89 12.19 -5.37
CA CYS A 183 -9.30 11.97 -5.04
C CYS A 183 -10.30 12.49 -6.08
N LYS A 184 -9.95 13.53 -6.87
CA LYS A 184 -10.78 13.98 -8.01
C LYS A 184 -10.81 12.94 -9.12
N ASP A 185 -9.65 12.40 -9.49
CA ASP A 185 -9.55 11.30 -10.46
C ASP A 185 -10.17 10.01 -9.92
N ALA A 186 -10.14 9.79 -8.59
CA ALA A 186 -10.81 8.66 -7.96
C ALA A 186 -12.34 8.80 -7.92
N GLN A 187 -12.87 10.02 -7.74
CA GLN A 187 -14.30 10.32 -7.83
C GLN A 187 -14.78 10.27 -9.29
N GLU A 188 -14.00 10.78 -10.23
CA GLU A 188 -14.27 10.66 -11.67
C GLU A 188 -14.14 9.21 -12.13
N ALA A 189 -13.16 8.45 -11.63
CA ALA A 189 -13.10 7.01 -11.84
C ALA A 189 -14.28 6.29 -11.19
N GLN A 190 -14.69 6.62 -9.97
CA GLN A 190 -15.91 6.02 -9.38
C GLN A 190 -17.15 6.33 -10.22
N THR A 191 -17.29 7.56 -10.71
CA THR A 191 -18.44 8.00 -11.52
C THR A 191 -18.42 7.36 -12.91
N ALA A 192 -17.26 7.29 -13.57
CA ALA A 192 -17.06 6.60 -14.84
C ALA A 192 -17.25 5.08 -14.74
N PHE A 193 -17.14 4.50 -13.55
CA PHE A 193 -17.36 3.07 -13.31
C PHE A 193 -18.77 2.72 -12.84
N GLN A 194 -19.57 3.70 -12.42
CA GLN A 194 -21.00 3.49 -12.12
C GLN A 194 -21.88 3.52 -13.38
N LEU A 195 -21.33 3.91 -14.53
CA LEU A 195 -22.02 4.01 -15.81
C LEU A 195 -21.90 2.75 -16.71
N HIS A 196 -21.34 1.65 -16.20
CA HIS A 196 -21.21 0.35 -16.88
C HIS A 196 -21.48 -0.82 -15.94
#